data_AF-A0AAW6PAN7-F1
#
_entry.id   AF-A0AAW6PAN7-F1
#
_cell.length_a   1.000
_cell.length_b   1.000
_cell.length_c   1.000
_cell.angle_alpha   90.00
_cell.angle_beta   90.00
_cell.angle_gamma   90.00
#
_symmetry.space_group_name_H-M   'P 1'
#
loop_
_entity.id
_entity.type
_entity.pdbx_description
1 polymer ?
#
loop_
_entity_poly.entity_id
_entity_poly.type
_entity_poly.pdbx_seq_one_letter_code
_entity_poly.pdbx_strand_id
1 'polypeptide(L)'
;MELKNYFVQNANGDILPGATAALYLPGTTSLVSDLKDSDGAALANPFAATADGLLQFAAPNGTYDLTVSTPGRSYTVRIQCNDVAESVSAVQSAAAAAQASSQLAQDSADLAKLQKNYATYAEAMADVWNLPDGGIVRVLADETRGGRSAWYRTLIPSGESLVLDFIAGAYSVAESPLVFIKSQDLRLVSVPATSTSAGTPGDVALSTTYLYVAVATNTWRRVALSTF
;
A
#
# COMPACT_ATOMS: atom_id res chain seq x y z
N MET A 1 3.50 17.97 -20.44
CA MET A 1 2.70 19.15 -20.81
C MET A 1 2.08 18.94 -22.18
N GLU A 2 0.83 19.39 -22.39
CA GLU A 2 0.15 19.28 -23.70
C GLU A 2 0.76 20.24 -24.73
N LEU A 3 1.13 19.73 -25.91
CA LEU A 3 1.58 20.54 -27.03
C LEU A 3 0.39 21.12 -27.79
N LYS A 4 0.31 22.46 -27.90
CA LYS A 4 -0.67 23.17 -28.71
C LYS A 4 -0.05 23.63 -30.03
N ASN A 5 -0.86 23.57 -31.09
CA ASN A 5 -0.49 24.01 -32.44
C ASN A 5 -1.56 24.97 -32.96
N TYR A 6 -1.14 26.15 -33.39
CA TYR A 6 -2.01 27.14 -34.03
C TYR A 6 -1.34 27.66 -35.30
N PHE A 7 -2.12 27.90 -36.35
CA PHE A 7 -1.65 28.58 -37.56
C PHE A 7 -2.21 30.00 -37.58
N VAL A 8 -1.33 30.99 -37.66
CA VAL A 8 -1.73 32.39 -37.68
C VAL A 8 -2.09 32.78 -39.11
N GLN A 9 -3.32 33.26 -39.29
CA GLN A 9 -3.86 33.64 -40.60
C GLN A 9 -4.56 35.00 -40.56
N ASN A 10 -4.67 35.66 -41.71
CA ASN A 10 -5.51 36.84 -41.90
C ASN A 10 -6.97 36.43 -42.27
N ALA A 11 -7.85 37.42 -42.44
CA ALA A 11 -9.25 37.19 -42.80
C ALA A 11 -9.46 36.54 -44.19
N ASN A 12 -8.44 36.57 -45.06
CA ASN A 12 -8.45 35.94 -46.38
C ASN A 12 -7.91 34.49 -46.34
N GLY A 13 -7.41 34.03 -45.19
CA GLY A 13 -6.78 32.72 -45.02
C GLY A 13 -5.27 32.70 -45.32
N ASP A 14 -4.64 33.85 -45.60
CA ASP A 14 -3.20 33.91 -45.84
C ASP A 14 -2.45 33.74 -44.51
N ILE A 15 -1.39 32.93 -44.53
CA ILE A 15 -0.50 32.69 -43.41
C ILE A 15 0.29 33.96 -43.06
N LEU A 16 0.41 34.25 -41.76
CA LEU A 16 1.12 35.42 -41.24
C LEU A 16 2.43 35.01 -40.55
N PRO A 17 3.56 34.93 -41.29
CA PRO A 17 4.85 34.59 -40.70
C PRO A 17 5.33 35.66 -39.72
N GLY A 18 6.02 35.23 -38.66
CA GLY A 18 6.63 36.13 -37.69
C GLY A 18 5.64 36.91 -36.80
N ALA A 19 4.36 36.54 -36.79
CA ALA A 19 3.41 37.06 -35.81
C ALA A 19 3.90 36.75 -34.38
N THR A 20 3.77 37.71 -33.47
CA THR A 20 4.23 37.56 -32.07
C THR A 20 3.08 37.06 -31.21
N ALA A 21 3.29 35.94 -30.55
CA ALA A 21 2.39 35.37 -29.56
C ALA A 21 2.91 35.58 -28.14
N ALA A 22 1.99 35.82 -27.21
CA ALA A 22 2.26 35.88 -25.79
C ALA A 22 1.16 35.13 -25.03
N LEU A 23 1.56 34.29 -24.08
CA LEU A 23 0.64 33.56 -23.22
C LEU A 23 0.55 34.22 -21.84
N TYR A 24 -0.64 34.58 -21.41
CA TYR A 24 -0.88 35.28 -20.14
C TYR A 24 -1.69 34.43 -19.16
N LEU A 25 -1.51 34.69 -17.86
CA LEU A 25 -2.43 34.21 -16.84
C LEU A 25 -3.82 34.82 -17.07
N PRO A 26 -4.91 34.07 -16.82
CA PRO A 26 -6.28 34.47 -17.16
C PRO A 26 -6.68 35.86 -16.65
N GLY A 27 -7.09 36.75 -17.56
CA GLY A 27 -7.57 38.09 -17.23
C GLY A 27 -6.47 39.04 -16.73
N THR A 28 -5.21 38.70 -16.93
CA THR A 28 -4.06 39.50 -16.47
C THR A 28 -3.14 39.88 -17.63
N THR A 29 -2.13 40.69 -17.32
CA THR A 29 -0.98 40.96 -18.20
C THR A 29 0.28 40.21 -17.78
N SER A 30 0.17 39.29 -16.82
CA SER A 30 1.29 38.49 -16.32
C SER A 30 1.59 37.35 -17.29
N LEU A 31 2.81 37.30 -17.80
CA LEU A 31 3.27 36.24 -18.70
C LEU A 31 3.42 34.91 -17.95
N VAL A 32 3.02 33.83 -18.61
CA VAL A 32 3.21 32.45 -18.12
C VAL A 32 4.69 32.08 -18.23
N SER A 33 5.23 31.48 -17.16
CA SER A 33 6.57 30.87 -17.14
C SER A 33 6.52 29.41 -17.59
N ASP A 34 7.70 28.80 -17.76
CA ASP A 34 7.84 27.35 -17.99
C ASP A 34 7.17 26.83 -19.27
N LEU A 35 7.05 27.68 -20.29
CA LEU A 35 6.69 27.24 -21.62
C LEU A 35 7.77 26.33 -22.18
N LYS A 36 7.34 25.33 -22.95
CA LYS A 36 8.22 24.41 -23.67
C LYS A 36 7.92 24.44 -25.16
N ASP A 37 8.94 24.18 -25.98
CA ASP A 37 8.75 23.88 -27.40
C ASP A 37 8.36 22.40 -27.62
N SER A 38 8.30 21.97 -28.88
CA SER A 38 7.98 20.58 -29.25
C SER A 38 9.03 19.56 -28.85
N ASP A 39 10.28 19.98 -28.68
CA ASP A 39 11.37 19.13 -28.21
C ASP A 39 11.44 19.07 -26.67
N GLY A 40 10.58 19.84 -25.98
CA GLY A 40 10.56 19.95 -24.54
C GLY A 40 11.63 20.91 -23.98
N ALA A 41 12.30 21.69 -24.83
CA ALA A 41 13.23 22.72 -24.41
C ALA A 41 12.47 23.94 -23.88
N ALA A 42 13.13 24.78 -23.07
CA ALA A 42 12.50 25.98 -22.54
C ALA A 42 12.23 27.00 -23.66
N LEU A 43 10.97 27.44 -23.77
CA LEU A 43 10.53 28.44 -24.73
C LEU A 43 10.34 29.78 -24.03
N ALA A 44 10.86 30.86 -24.62
CA ALA A 44 10.65 32.21 -24.12
C ALA A 44 9.20 32.68 -24.34
N ASN A 45 8.74 33.61 -23.50
CA ASN A 45 7.43 34.25 -23.63
C ASN A 45 7.64 35.77 -23.54
N PRO A 46 7.33 36.57 -24.57
CA PRO A 46 6.68 36.23 -25.85
C PRO A 46 7.54 35.40 -26.82
N PHE A 47 6.90 34.78 -27.81
CA PHE A 47 7.54 33.99 -28.88
C PHE A 47 6.93 34.30 -30.26
N ALA A 48 7.61 33.92 -31.34
CA ALA A 48 7.20 34.24 -32.71
C ALA A 48 6.71 32.99 -33.46
N ALA A 49 5.76 33.20 -34.38
CA ALA A 49 5.36 32.19 -35.34
C ALA A 49 6.48 31.90 -36.34
N THR A 50 6.57 30.65 -36.81
CA THR A 50 7.54 30.24 -37.83
C THR A 50 7.26 30.92 -39.19
N ALA A 51 8.10 30.64 -40.20
CA ALA A 51 7.88 31.09 -41.57
C ALA A 51 6.57 30.57 -42.19
N ASP A 52 6.04 29.46 -41.67
CA ASP A 52 4.75 28.89 -42.07
C ASP A 52 3.60 29.37 -41.16
N GLY A 53 3.84 30.40 -40.34
CA GLY A 53 2.87 30.96 -39.39
C GLY A 53 2.44 30.00 -38.29
N LEU A 54 3.21 28.92 -38.03
CA LEU A 54 2.95 27.98 -36.96
C LEU A 54 3.39 28.57 -35.62
N LEU A 55 2.48 28.59 -34.66
CA LEU A 55 2.73 28.76 -33.23
C LEU A 55 2.64 27.39 -32.56
N GLN A 56 3.71 26.99 -31.90
CA GLN A 56 3.80 25.71 -31.23
C GLN A 56 4.41 25.91 -29.84
N PHE A 57 3.70 25.47 -28.81
CA PHE A 57 4.13 25.59 -27.43
C PHE A 57 3.41 24.56 -26.56
N ALA A 58 4.04 24.16 -25.46
CA ALA A 58 3.42 23.44 -24.37
C ALA A 58 3.50 24.28 -23.08
N ALA A 59 2.47 24.21 -22.25
CA ALA A 59 2.38 24.92 -20.98
C ALA A 59 1.88 23.97 -19.88
N PRO A 60 2.06 24.33 -18.59
CA PRO A 60 1.44 23.59 -17.49
C PRO A 60 -0.09 23.47 -17.64
N ASN A 61 -0.68 22.52 -16.90
CA ASN A 61 -2.13 22.34 -16.90
C ASN A 61 -2.84 23.58 -16.34
N GLY A 62 -3.74 24.17 -17.12
CA GLY A 62 -4.38 25.42 -16.74
C GLY A 62 -5.17 26.09 -17.86
N THR A 63 -5.80 27.21 -17.53
CA THR A 63 -6.43 28.11 -18.50
C THR A 63 -5.57 29.34 -18.67
N TYR A 64 -5.55 29.90 -19.88
CA TYR A 64 -4.64 30.98 -20.26
C TYR A 64 -5.26 31.89 -21.32
N ASP A 65 -4.78 33.12 -21.42
CA ASP A 65 -5.11 34.03 -22.52
C ASP A 65 -3.95 34.07 -23.52
N LEU A 66 -4.17 33.51 -24.71
CA LEU A 66 -3.22 33.56 -25.82
C LEU A 66 -3.49 34.81 -26.65
N THR A 67 -2.56 35.75 -26.62
CA THR A 67 -2.62 36.95 -27.47
C THR A 67 -1.67 36.77 -28.64
N VAL A 68 -2.18 36.94 -29.87
CA VAL A 68 -1.38 36.95 -31.09
C VAL A 68 -1.46 38.35 -31.72
N SER A 69 -0.31 38.91 -32.04
CA SER A 69 -0.17 40.27 -32.54
C SER A 69 0.67 40.35 -33.80
N THR A 70 0.24 41.22 -34.71
CA THR A 70 0.98 41.66 -35.90
C THR A 70 0.96 43.19 -35.94
N PRO A 71 1.78 43.86 -36.76
CA PRO A 71 1.70 45.31 -36.88
C PRO A 71 0.26 45.80 -37.14
N GLY A 72 -0.28 46.60 -36.23
CA GLY A 72 -1.62 47.17 -36.32
C GLY A 72 -2.81 46.25 -35.95
N ARG A 73 -2.58 45.00 -35.52
CA ARG A 73 -3.66 44.08 -35.08
C ARG A 73 -3.24 43.20 -33.91
N SER A 74 -4.15 42.97 -32.97
CA SER A 74 -3.97 42.04 -31.85
C SER A 74 -5.28 41.31 -31.58
N TYR A 75 -5.20 40.02 -31.31
CA TYR A 75 -6.35 39.18 -30.99
C TYR A 75 -6.02 38.26 -29.82
N THR A 76 -6.95 38.13 -28.88
CA THR A 76 -6.77 37.32 -27.68
C THR A 76 -7.82 36.21 -27.65
N VAL A 77 -7.37 34.99 -27.39
CA VAL A 77 -8.21 33.79 -27.26
C VAL A 77 -7.96 33.14 -25.91
N ARG A 78 -9.03 32.80 -25.20
CA ARG A 78 -8.97 31.96 -24.00
C ARG A 78 -8.73 30.51 -24.41
N ILE A 79 -7.67 29.91 -23.90
CA ILE A 79 -7.31 28.51 -24.17
C ILE A 79 -7.15 27.73 -22.87
N GLN A 80 -7.14 26.41 -22.99
CA GLN A 80 -6.84 25.49 -21.90
C GLN A 80 -5.77 24.49 -22.35
N CYS A 81 -4.75 24.29 -21.53
CA CYS A 81 -3.77 23.24 -21.67
C CYS A 81 -4.08 22.14 -20.66
N ASN A 82 -4.17 20.90 -21.11
CA ASN A 82 -4.50 19.74 -20.31
C ASN A 82 -3.68 18.51 -20.74
N ASP A 83 -2.62 18.23 -19.99
CA ASP A 83 -1.89 16.98 -20.03
C ASP A 83 -2.66 15.91 -19.24
N VAL A 84 -3.34 15.06 -20.00
CA VAL A 84 -4.10 13.93 -19.46
C VAL A 84 -3.17 12.89 -18.83
N ALA A 85 -1.96 12.68 -19.38
CA ALA A 85 -1.03 11.69 -18.84
C ALA A 85 -0.51 12.12 -17.45
N GLU A 86 -0.17 13.41 -17.31
CA GLU A 86 0.20 14.00 -16.02
C GLU A 86 -0.96 13.90 -15.02
N SER A 87 -2.18 14.22 -15.45
CA SER A 87 -3.38 14.13 -14.60
C SER A 87 -3.66 12.71 -14.13
N VAL A 88 -3.54 11.71 -15.03
CA VAL A 88 -3.69 10.29 -14.69
C VAL A 88 -2.61 9.83 -13.73
N SER A 89 -1.34 10.22 -13.95
CA SER A 89 -0.23 9.89 -13.07
C SER A 89 -0.43 10.43 -11.65
N ALA A 90 -0.90 11.68 -11.52
CA ALA A 90 -1.23 12.28 -10.24
C ALA A 90 -2.37 11.54 -9.53
N VAL A 91 -3.43 11.18 -10.25
CA VAL A 91 -4.56 10.40 -9.70
C VAL A 91 -4.11 9.00 -9.27
N GLN A 92 -3.28 8.31 -10.05
CA GLN A 92 -2.76 6.99 -9.70
C GLN A 92 -1.90 7.04 -8.44
N SER A 93 -1.05 8.06 -8.31
CA SER A 93 -0.22 8.26 -7.12
C SER A 93 -1.07 8.52 -5.87
N ALA A 94 -2.11 9.35 -6.00
CA ALA A 94 -3.06 9.61 -4.92
C ALA A 94 -3.85 8.35 -4.54
N ALA A 95 -4.27 7.54 -5.51
CA ALA A 95 -4.96 6.27 -5.26
C ALA A 95 -4.07 5.27 -4.52
N ALA A 96 -2.80 5.15 -4.91
CA ALA A 96 -1.84 4.28 -4.22
C ALA A 96 -1.60 4.73 -2.76
N ALA A 97 -1.46 6.04 -2.54
CA ALA A 97 -1.33 6.60 -1.18
C ALA A 97 -2.58 6.33 -0.32
N ALA A 98 -3.77 6.47 -0.90
CA ALA A 98 -5.03 6.17 -0.21
C ALA A 98 -5.16 4.68 0.16
N GLN A 99 -4.77 3.78 -0.75
CA GLN A 99 -4.76 2.34 -0.48
C GLN A 99 -3.78 1.98 0.64
N ALA A 100 -2.56 2.54 0.63
CA ALA A 100 -1.58 2.32 1.69
C ALA A 100 -2.09 2.82 3.06
N SER A 101 -2.72 4.00 3.10
CA SER A 101 -3.33 4.52 4.32
C SER A 101 -4.46 3.62 4.84
N SER A 102 -5.30 3.10 3.94
CA SER A 102 -6.36 2.16 4.30
C SER A 102 -5.81 0.86 4.88
N GLN A 103 -4.74 0.30 4.29
CA GLN A 103 -4.09 -0.90 4.81
C GLN A 103 -3.50 -0.68 6.20
N LEU A 104 -2.79 0.44 6.41
CA LEU A 104 -2.23 0.78 7.72
C LEU A 104 -3.33 0.93 8.79
N ALA A 105 -4.48 1.49 8.43
CA ALA A 105 -5.62 1.62 9.32
C ALA A 105 -6.22 0.25 9.69
N GLN A 106 -6.32 -0.67 8.72
CA GLN A 106 -6.77 -2.04 8.96
C GLN A 106 -5.78 -2.80 9.85
N ASP A 107 -4.49 -2.74 9.55
CA ASP A 107 -3.43 -3.38 10.34
C ASP A 107 -3.42 -2.85 11.78
N SER A 108 -3.58 -1.53 11.94
CA SER A 108 -3.67 -0.89 13.26
C SER A 108 -4.93 -1.34 14.01
N ALA A 109 -6.06 -1.48 13.33
CA ALA A 109 -7.30 -1.96 13.92
C ALA A 109 -7.21 -3.44 14.33
N ASP A 110 -6.51 -4.27 13.55
CA ASP A 110 -6.29 -5.67 13.88
C ASP A 110 -5.28 -5.84 15.02
N LEU A 111 -4.23 -5.02 15.07
CA LEU A 111 -3.32 -4.96 16.21
C LEU A 111 -4.02 -4.45 17.48
N ALA A 112 -4.97 -3.52 17.36
CA ALA A 112 -5.75 -3.05 18.51
C ALA A 112 -6.65 -4.14 19.12
N LYS A 113 -7.01 -5.18 18.35
CA LYS A 113 -7.74 -6.36 18.88
C LYS A 113 -6.84 -7.31 19.65
N LEU A 114 -5.52 -7.28 19.42
CA LEU A 114 -4.55 -8.05 20.19
C LEU A 114 -4.37 -7.38 21.55
N GLN A 115 -4.84 -8.06 22.58
CA GLN A 115 -4.85 -7.53 23.93
C GLN A 115 -3.50 -7.67 24.63
N LYS A 116 -2.86 -8.83 24.47
CA LYS A 116 -1.55 -9.11 25.06
C LYS A 116 -0.84 -10.27 24.36
N ASN A 117 0.49 -10.17 24.31
CA ASN A 117 1.38 -11.26 23.93
C ASN A 117 1.98 -11.89 25.20
N TYR A 118 1.98 -13.20 25.29
CA TYR A 118 2.62 -13.97 26.35
C TYR A 118 3.73 -14.85 25.77
N ALA A 119 4.80 -15.08 26.54
CA ALA A 119 5.87 -15.95 26.08
C ALA A 119 5.41 -17.42 26.09
N THR A 120 4.66 -17.83 27.11
CA THR A 120 4.18 -19.21 27.31
C THR A 120 2.67 -19.28 27.59
N TYR A 121 2.08 -20.46 27.44
CA TYR A 121 0.67 -20.67 27.76
C TYR A 121 0.42 -20.56 29.27
N ALA A 122 1.37 -21.03 30.09
CA ALA A 122 1.34 -20.86 31.54
C ALA A 122 1.26 -19.39 31.98
N GLU A 123 2.04 -18.50 31.36
CA GLU A 123 1.96 -17.05 31.64
C GLU A 123 0.60 -16.48 31.25
N ALA A 124 0.07 -16.87 30.08
CA ALA A 124 -1.25 -16.42 29.63
C ALA A 124 -2.36 -16.89 30.59
N MET A 125 -2.28 -18.14 31.06
CA MET A 125 -3.21 -18.70 32.04
C MET A 125 -3.10 -18.06 33.42
N ALA A 126 -1.90 -17.67 33.86
CA ALA A 126 -1.71 -16.99 35.13
C ALA A 126 -2.36 -15.59 35.15
N ASP A 127 -2.38 -14.92 33.99
CA ASP A 127 -2.92 -13.56 33.87
C ASP A 127 -4.36 -13.52 33.31
N VAL A 128 -4.95 -14.66 32.96
CA VAL A 128 -6.24 -14.73 32.26
C VAL A 128 -7.38 -14.01 32.99
N TRP A 129 -7.31 -13.94 34.31
CA TRP A 129 -8.32 -13.28 35.15
C TRP A 129 -8.21 -11.75 35.17
N ASN A 130 -7.10 -11.18 34.71
CA ASN A 130 -6.91 -9.73 34.58
C ASN A 130 -7.23 -9.23 33.17
N LEU A 131 -7.63 -10.12 32.26
CA LEU A 131 -7.93 -9.82 30.88
C LEU A 131 -9.44 -9.62 30.72
N PRO A 132 -9.94 -8.64 29.95
CA PRO A 132 -11.36 -8.59 29.63
C PRO A 132 -11.85 -9.83 28.91
N ASP A 133 -13.14 -10.13 29.11
CA ASP A 133 -13.87 -11.20 28.40
C ASP A 133 -13.89 -10.96 26.89
N GLY A 134 -13.75 -12.03 26.11
CA GLY A 134 -13.69 -11.99 24.64
C GLY A 134 -12.39 -11.45 24.05
N GLY A 135 -11.43 -11.05 24.88
CA GLY A 135 -10.10 -10.57 24.50
C GLY A 135 -9.29 -11.59 23.70
N ILE A 136 -8.52 -11.11 22.72
CA ILE A 136 -7.62 -11.97 21.93
C ILE A 136 -6.22 -11.87 22.51
N VAL A 137 -5.62 -13.02 22.82
CA VAL A 137 -4.24 -13.12 23.28
C VAL A 137 -3.43 -13.98 22.34
N ARG A 138 -2.15 -13.67 22.22
CA ARG A 138 -1.20 -14.49 21.48
C ARG A 138 -0.18 -15.09 22.45
N VAL A 139 0.01 -16.39 22.37
CA VAL A 139 1.06 -17.13 23.07
C VAL A 139 2.16 -17.43 22.06
N LEU A 140 3.42 -17.10 22.38
CA LEU A 140 4.52 -17.23 21.42
C LEU A 140 5.12 -18.64 21.38
N ALA A 141 5.30 -19.26 22.54
CA ALA A 141 5.81 -20.63 22.69
C ALA A 141 4.82 -21.43 23.54
N ASP A 142 3.70 -21.80 22.92
CA ASP A 142 2.63 -22.55 23.57
C ASP A 142 3.04 -24.01 23.77
N GLU A 143 3.40 -24.34 25.00
CA GLU A 143 3.79 -25.68 25.43
C GLU A 143 2.69 -26.72 25.23
N THR A 144 1.40 -26.32 25.23
CA THR A 144 0.27 -27.23 24.95
C THR A 144 0.15 -27.57 23.46
N ARG A 145 0.83 -26.79 22.60
CA ARG A 145 0.86 -26.94 21.15
C ARG A 145 2.27 -27.18 20.61
N GLY A 146 3.12 -27.83 21.40
CA GLY A 146 4.47 -28.21 20.95
C GLY A 146 5.43 -27.03 20.81
N GLY A 147 5.21 -25.97 21.57
CA GLY A 147 6.02 -24.74 21.57
C GLY A 147 5.76 -23.83 20.38
N ARG A 148 4.55 -23.87 19.80
CA ARG A 148 4.16 -23.07 18.63
C ARG A 148 3.52 -21.77 19.07
N SER A 149 3.53 -20.76 18.19
CA SER A 149 2.71 -19.60 18.46
C SER A 149 1.23 -19.94 18.24
N ALA A 150 0.38 -19.55 19.18
CA ALA A 150 -1.04 -19.85 19.18
C ALA A 150 -1.85 -18.64 19.61
N TRP A 151 -3.10 -18.60 19.16
CA TRP A 151 -4.04 -17.54 19.45
C TRP A 151 -5.18 -18.10 20.29
N TYR A 152 -5.52 -17.38 21.34
CA TYR A 152 -6.58 -17.73 22.26
C TYR A 152 -7.56 -16.56 22.40
N ARG A 153 -8.82 -16.89 22.68
CA ARG A 153 -9.84 -15.96 23.12
C ARG A 153 -10.04 -16.17 24.61
N THR A 154 -10.07 -15.10 25.39
CA THR A 154 -10.49 -15.16 26.79
C THR A 154 -11.99 -15.37 26.86
N LEU A 155 -12.43 -16.34 27.66
CA LEU A 155 -13.83 -16.49 28.05
C LEU A 155 -13.88 -16.43 29.58
N ILE A 156 -14.43 -15.33 30.09
CA ILE A 156 -14.68 -15.16 31.52
C ILE A 156 -16.19 -15.34 31.69
N PRO A 157 -16.66 -16.53 32.08
CA PRO A 157 -18.09 -16.75 32.24
C PRO A 157 -18.65 -15.77 33.26
N SER A 158 -19.71 -15.06 32.88
CA SER A 158 -20.49 -14.23 33.81
C SER A 158 -21.29 -15.14 34.74
N GLY A 159 -20.65 -15.58 35.82
CA GLY A 159 -21.21 -16.51 36.81
C GLY A 159 -20.36 -17.76 36.93
N GLU A 160 -19.69 -17.91 38.07
CA GLU A 160 -18.87 -19.09 38.39
C GLU A 160 -19.73 -20.36 38.31
N SER A 161 -19.47 -21.26 37.37
CA SER A 161 -19.93 -22.64 37.48
C SER A 161 -18.91 -23.42 38.30
N LEU A 162 -19.26 -23.65 39.55
CA LEU A 162 -18.51 -24.45 40.51
C LEU A 162 -18.82 -25.92 40.24
N VAL A 163 -17.84 -26.70 39.79
CA VAL A 163 -17.94 -28.15 39.66
C VAL A 163 -17.51 -28.75 40.99
N LEU A 164 -18.48 -29.30 41.73
CA LEU A 164 -18.25 -30.04 42.96
C LEU A 164 -18.11 -31.52 42.63
N ASP A 165 -16.92 -32.08 42.81
CA ASP A 165 -16.68 -33.53 42.76
C ASP A 165 -16.85 -34.11 44.17
N PHE A 166 -18.05 -34.61 44.44
CA PHE A 166 -18.41 -35.19 45.73
C PHE A 166 -17.75 -36.55 45.99
N ILE A 167 -17.20 -37.21 44.96
CA ILE A 167 -16.51 -38.51 45.11
C ILE A 167 -15.06 -38.29 45.49
N ALA A 168 -14.40 -37.30 44.87
CA ALA A 168 -13.03 -36.91 45.22
C ALA A 168 -12.92 -35.90 46.37
N GLY A 169 -14.05 -35.29 46.80
CA GLY A 169 -14.06 -34.25 47.82
C GLY A 169 -13.40 -32.94 47.37
N ALA A 170 -13.43 -32.65 46.07
CA ALA A 170 -12.76 -31.53 45.45
C ALA A 170 -13.74 -30.58 44.77
N TYR A 171 -13.34 -29.33 44.58
CA TYR A 171 -14.04 -28.39 43.71
C TYR A 171 -13.10 -27.94 42.59
N SER A 172 -13.67 -27.73 41.39
CA SER A 172 -12.97 -27.10 40.27
C SER A 172 -13.87 -26.05 39.65
N VAL A 173 -13.30 -24.95 39.17
CA VAL A 173 -14.04 -23.96 38.38
C VAL A 173 -14.10 -24.45 36.93
N ALA A 174 -15.29 -24.41 36.33
CA ALA A 174 -15.54 -24.93 34.99
C ALA A 174 -14.90 -24.07 33.89
N GLU A 175 -14.40 -24.78 32.88
CA GLU A 175 -13.83 -24.33 31.60
C GLU A 175 -12.48 -23.60 31.66
N SER A 176 -11.64 -23.93 30.67
CA SER A 176 -10.37 -23.21 30.48
C SER A 176 -10.72 -21.80 29.98
N PRO A 177 -10.37 -20.74 30.73
CA PRO A 177 -10.71 -19.37 30.35
C PRO A 177 -9.95 -18.89 29.10
N LEU A 178 -9.07 -19.71 28.54
CA LEU A 178 -8.45 -19.51 27.23
C LEU A 178 -8.99 -20.53 26.23
N VAL A 179 -9.83 -20.09 25.31
CA VAL A 179 -10.31 -20.91 24.20
C VAL A 179 -9.38 -20.76 23.00
N PHE A 180 -8.81 -21.88 22.58
CA PHE A 180 -7.93 -21.93 21.41
C PHE A 180 -8.71 -21.52 20.15
N ILE A 181 -8.13 -20.60 19.38
CA ILE A 181 -8.66 -20.15 18.10
C ILE A 181 -7.91 -20.82 16.96
N LYS A 182 -6.58 -20.65 16.95
CA LYS A 182 -5.69 -21.18 15.90
C LYS A 182 -4.24 -21.24 16.35
N SER A 183 -3.48 -22.19 15.81
CA SER A 183 -2.01 -22.22 15.86
C SER A 183 -1.46 -21.56 14.60
N GLN A 184 -0.23 -21.01 14.66
CA GLN A 184 0.58 -20.93 13.46
C GLN A 184 1.07 -22.34 13.13
N ASP A 185 0.63 -22.86 11.98
CA ASP A 185 0.93 -24.24 11.57
C ASP A 185 2.36 -24.41 11.06
N LEU A 186 3.02 -23.30 10.71
CA LEU A 186 4.39 -23.27 10.22
C LEU A 186 5.35 -22.75 11.29
N ARG A 187 6.34 -23.57 11.67
CA ARG A 187 7.46 -23.16 12.54
C ARG A 187 8.77 -23.36 11.79
N LEU A 188 9.55 -22.29 11.64
CA LEU A 188 10.88 -22.39 11.03
C LEU A 188 11.88 -22.93 12.06
N VAL A 189 12.58 -24.01 11.73
CA VAL A 189 13.58 -24.65 12.60
C VAL A 189 14.89 -24.89 11.84
N SER A 190 15.92 -25.33 12.55
CA SER A 190 17.19 -25.73 11.94
C SER A 190 17.00 -26.93 11.01
N VAL A 191 17.87 -27.02 9.99
CA VAL A 191 17.84 -28.12 9.02
C VAL A 191 18.00 -29.46 9.76
N PRO A 192 17.07 -30.42 9.57
CA PRO A 192 17.19 -31.73 10.21
C PRO A 192 18.42 -32.47 9.67
N ALA A 193 19.20 -33.09 10.57
CA ALA A 193 20.37 -33.87 10.18
C ALA A 193 19.99 -35.14 9.41
N THR A 194 18.82 -35.72 9.71
CA THR A 194 18.30 -36.97 9.15
C THR A 194 16.78 -36.89 8.99
N SER A 195 16.19 -37.80 8.21
CA SER A 195 14.72 -37.90 8.07
C SER A 195 13.99 -38.24 9.37
N THR A 196 14.72 -38.70 10.39
CA THR A 196 14.23 -39.08 11.72
C THR A 196 14.62 -38.09 12.82
N SER A 197 15.20 -36.95 12.45
CA SER A 197 15.58 -35.91 13.42
C SER A 197 14.37 -35.38 14.17
N ALA A 198 14.61 -34.91 15.40
CA ALA A 198 13.56 -34.36 16.25
C ALA A 198 12.79 -33.26 15.51
N GLY A 199 11.46 -33.39 15.44
CA GLY A 199 10.60 -32.46 14.71
C GLY A 199 9.12 -32.70 15.00
N THR A 200 8.32 -31.64 14.93
CA THR A 200 6.86 -31.69 15.11
C THR A 200 6.15 -31.47 13.78
N PRO A 201 4.98 -32.10 13.53
CA PRO A 201 4.28 -31.99 12.24
C PRO A 201 4.01 -30.52 11.88
N GLY A 202 4.52 -30.01 10.76
CA GLY A 202 4.46 -28.59 10.35
C GLY A 202 5.72 -27.77 10.63
N ASP A 203 6.75 -28.36 11.26
CA ASP A 203 8.08 -27.75 11.27
C ASP A 203 8.63 -27.69 9.85
N VAL A 204 9.21 -26.55 9.50
CA VAL A 204 9.80 -26.29 8.19
C VAL A 204 11.26 -25.88 8.39
N ALA A 205 12.14 -26.42 7.57
CA ALA A 205 13.52 -25.97 7.50
C ALA A 205 13.91 -25.69 6.05
N LEU A 206 14.84 -24.76 5.86
CA LEU A 206 15.32 -24.37 4.54
C LEU A 206 16.83 -24.49 4.51
N SER A 207 17.35 -25.13 3.48
CA SER A 207 18.75 -25.06 3.10
C SER A 207 18.87 -24.35 1.75
N THR A 208 20.11 -24.16 1.29
CA THR A 208 20.39 -23.63 -0.05
C THR A 208 19.86 -24.53 -1.19
N THR A 209 19.55 -25.80 -0.90
CA THR A 209 19.23 -26.81 -1.92
C THR A 209 17.89 -27.50 -1.69
N TYR A 210 17.31 -27.42 -0.49
CA TYR A 210 16.10 -28.14 -0.14
C TYR A 210 15.19 -27.34 0.79
N LEU A 211 13.89 -27.50 0.58
CA LEU A 211 12.86 -27.20 1.58
C LEU A 211 12.49 -28.51 2.30
N TYR A 212 12.48 -28.50 3.62
CA TYR A 212 12.14 -29.65 4.46
C TYR A 212 10.84 -29.36 5.21
N VAL A 213 9.97 -30.36 5.33
CA VAL A 213 8.73 -30.30 6.09
C VAL A 213 8.60 -31.56 6.95
N ALA A 214 8.44 -31.39 8.27
CA ALA A 214 8.06 -32.47 9.15
C ALA A 214 6.58 -32.79 8.92
N VAL A 215 6.27 -33.98 8.39
CA VAL A 215 4.89 -34.40 8.08
C VAL A 215 4.24 -35.21 9.21
N ALA A 216 5.06 -35.74 10.11
CA ALA A 216 4.65 -36.36 11.36
C ALA A 216 5.77 -36.14 12.39
N THR A 217 5.54 -36.49 13.65
CA THR A 217 6.58 -36.40 14.69
C THR A 217 7.82 -37.16 14.25
N ASN A 218 8.96 -36.48 14.26
CA ASN A 218 10.27 -36.99 13.85
C ASN A 218 10.27 -37.61 12.44
N THR A 219 9.41 -37.12 11.54
CA THR A 219 9.30 -37.64 10.18
C THR A 219 9.38 -36.50 9.18
N TRP A 220 10.54 -36.35 8.54
CA TRP A 220 10.81 -35.26 7.61
C TRP A 220 10.71 -35.69 6.16
N ARG A 221 10.05 -34.87 5.36
CA ARG A 221 10.10 -34.91 3.88
C ARG A 221 10.87 -33.69 3.38
N ARG A 222 11.43 -33.79 2.18
CA ARG A 222 12.13 -32.67 1.52
C ARG A 222 11.81 -32.59 0.04
N VAL A 223 11.88 -31.38 -0.51
CA VAL A 223 11.80 -31.09 -1.94
C VAL A 223 13.02 -30.29 -2.36
N ALA A 224 13.58 -30.59 -3.54
CA ALA A 224 14.73 -29.87 -4.08
C ALA A 224 14.32 -28.49 -4.58
N LEU A 225 15.17 -27.50 -4.36
CA LEU A 225 15.01 -26.14 -4.87
C LEU A 225 15.77 -26.01 -6.20
N SER A 226 15.14 -25.39 -7.19
CA SER A 226 15.78 -25.05 -8.46
C SER A 226 15.90 -23.53 -8.61
N THR A 227 16.84 -23.08 -9.44
CA THR A 227 16.90 -21.69 -9.91
C THR A 227 15.84 -21.46 -10.99
N PHE A 228 15.30 -20.24 -11.06
CA PHE A 228 14.41 -19.79 -12.13
C PHE A 228 15.20 -19.06 -13.22
#